data_AF-A0A3D5LBP0-F1
#
_entry.id   AF-A0A3D5LBP0-F1
#
_cell.length_a   1.000
_cell.length_b   1.000
_cell.length_c   1.000
_cell.angle_alpha   90.00
_cell.angle_beta   90.00
_cell.angle_gamma   90.00
#
_symmetry.space_group_name_H-M   'P 1'
#
loop_
_entity.id
_entity.type
_entity.pdbx_description
1 polymer ?
#
loop_
_entity_poly.entity_id
_entity_poly.type
_entity_poly.pdbx_seq_one_letter_code
_entity_poly.pdbx_strand_id
1 'polypeptide(L)'
;EIGIFVYISMFFGWGMGLASNPQYMVRILAAKDKKTAKHMILHALIFLCVLYFALTQIGLGLRILFPQLKNYCSADDVFIYAVVNLMNTPFSGFFLISVIGACVSTANSQLHLIGCMLSYDVTAQITKKKMSEEQILILARVFIFIGGTAALILSVNPPEDMLSFGADIWGLFSAALAPLIYGGLYWKRRTKAGAVGAFFTGLICSVLFWKMDLRIYWAFPATLCAAAVYVVIPMFEKKRGAEE
;
A
#
# COMPACT_ATOMS: atom_id res chain seq x y z
N GLU A 1 22.22 15.41 -1.03
CA GLU A 1 21.09 15.91 -0.22
C GLU A 1 19.78 15.50 -0.88
N ILE A 2 18.86 14.88 -0.15
CA ILE A 2 17.52 14.56 -0.66
C ILE A 2 16.79 15.90 -0.83
N GLY A 3 16.58 16.34 -2.07
CA GLY A 3 15.96 17.62 -2.37
C GLY A 3 14.47 17.64 -2.02
N ILE A 4 13.92 18.83 -1.75
CA ILE A 4 12.48 19.05 -1.48
C ILE A 4 11.55 18.40 -2.52
N PHE A 5 12.02 18.30 -3.77
CA PHE A 5 11.30 17.65 -4.87
C PHE A 5 11.07 16.16 -4.66
N VAL A 6 11.98 15.46 -3.98
CA VAL A 6 11.79 14.04 -3.62
C VAL A 6 10.64 13.89 -2.64
N TYR A 7 10.55 14.72 -1.61
CA TYR A 7 9.44 14.64 -0.65
C TYR A 7 8.09 14.96 -1.28
N ILE A 8 8.01 15.98 -2.14
CA ILE A 8 6.76 16.32 -2.84
C ILE A 8 6.36 15.16 -3.77
N SER A 9 7.30 14.60 -4.53
CA SER A 9 7.02 13.47 -5.41
C SER A 9 6.72 12.18 -4.66
N MET A 10 7.31 11.95 -3.47
CA MET A 10 6.94 10.84 -2.59
C MET A 10 5.52 10.99 -2.07
N PHE A 11 5.08 12.20 -1.70
CA PHE A 11 3.70 12.43 -1.29
C PHE A 11 2.70 11.99 -2.36
N PHE A 12 2.96 12.35 -3.63
CA PHE A 12 2.09 11.92 -4.72
C PHE A 12 2.29 10.44 -5.09
N GLY A 13 3.52 9.95 -5.16
CA GLY A 13 3.83 8.57 -5.48
C GLY A 13 3.28 7.60 -4.43
N TRP A 14 3.72 7.73 -3.19
CA TRP A 14 3.25 6.89 -2.08
C TRP A 14 1.78 7.20 -1.73
N GLY A 15 1.40 8.47 -1.57
CA GLY A 15 0.06 8.85 -1.14
C GLY A 15 -1.04 8.41 -2.10
N MET A 16 -0.83 8.55 -3.42
CA MET A 16 -1.80 8.00 -4.40
C MET A 16 -1.83 6.47 -4.38
N GLY A 17 -0.69 5.82 -4.13
CA GLY A 17 -0.64 4.37 -3.95
C GLY A 17 -1.52 3.90 -2.80
N LEU A 18 -1.43 4.60 -1.66
CA LEU A 18 -2.27 4.32 -0.49
C LEU A 18 -3.75 4.52 -0.81
N ALA A 19 -4.09 5.60 -1.51
CA ALA A 19 -5.47 5.91 -1.88
C ALA A 19 -6.05 4.98 -2.95
N SER A 20 -5.19 4.33 -3.75
CA SER A 20 -5.57 3.38 -4.81
C SER A 20 -5.64 1.94 -4.33
N ASN A 21 -5.29 1.66 -3.07
CA ASN A 21 -5.28 0.31 -2.56
C ASN A 21 -6.70 -0.18 -2.19
N PRO A 22 -7.13 -1.33 -2.71
CA PRO A 22 -8.45 -1.90 -2.44
C PRO A 22 -8.78 -2.09 -0.95
N GLN A 23 -7.78 -2.27 -0.08
CA GLN A 23 -7.98 -2.52 1.34
C GLN A 23 -8.77 -1.43 2.07
N TYR A 24 -8.55 -0.17 1.67
CA TYR A 24 -9.27 0.96 2.25
C TYR A 24 -10.64 1.12 1.60
N MET A 25 -10.73 0.85 0.29
CA MET A 25 -11.97 0.93 -0.46
C MET A 25 -13.01 -0.04 0.07
N VAL A 26 -12.64 -1.30 0.38
CA VAL A 26 -13.57 -2.29 0.97
C VAL A 26 -14.13 -1.80 2.31
N ARG A 27 -13.32 -1.15 3.16
CA ARG A 27 -13.79 -0.59 4.44
C ARG A 27 -14.73 0.59 4.26
N ILE A 28 -14.47 1.44 3.26
CA ILE A 28 -15.35 2.57 2.93
C ILE A 28 -16.69 2.05 2.38
N LEU A 29 -16.67 1.01 1.55
CA LEU A 29 -17.87 0.39 0.97
C LEU A 29 -18.69 -0.39 2.00
N ALA A 30 -18.04 -0.97 3.01
CA ALA A 30 -18.69 -1.67 4.11
C ALA A 30 -19.32 -0.71 5.16
N ALA A 31 -19.08 0.60 5.05
CA ALA A 31 -19.67 1.56 5.97
C ALA A 31 -21.19 1.65 5.77
N LYS A 32 -21.93 1.74 6.89
CA LYS A 32 -23.40 1.79 6.91
C LYS A 32 -23.97 2.92 6.05
N ASP A 33 -23.32 4.07 6.05
CA ASP A 33 -23.75 5.27 5.35
C ASP A 33 -22.57 6.21 5.05
N LYS A 34 -22.81 7.16 4.15
CA LYS A 34 -21.81 8.14 3.70
C LYS A 34 -21.25 9.01 4.84
N LYS A 35 -22.06 9.37 5.84
CA LYS A 35 -21.61 10.19 6.97
C LYS A 35 -20.66 9.38 7.85
N THR A 36 -21.00 8.12 8.13
CA THR A 36 -20.12 7.19 8.84
C THR A 36 -18.79 6.98 8.11
N ALA A 37 -18.81 6.76 6.78
CA ALA A 37 -17.59 6.62 5.98
C ALA A 37 -16.67 7.86 6.06
N LYS A 38 -17.25 9.06 5.94
CA LYS A 38 -16.49 10.31 6.04
C LYS A 38 -15.88 10.51 7.43
N HIS A 39 -16.66 10.29 8.48
CA HIS A 39 -16.14 10.41 9.84
C HIS A 39 -15.07 9.35 10.12
N MET A 40 -15.22 8.12 9.64
CA MET A 40 -14.19 7.09 9.76
C MET A 40 -12.85 7.57 9.18
N ILE A 41 -12.85 8.12 7.95
CA ILE A 41 -11.65 8.66 7.31
C ILE A 41 -11.07 9.82 8.14
N LEU A 42 -11.90 10.76 8.59
CA LEU A 42 -11.43 11.93 9.35
C LEU A 42 -10.77 11.52 10.68
N HIS A 43 -11.43 10.67 11.47
CA HIS A 43 -10.86 10.22 12.75
C HIS A 43 -9.60 9.39 12.54
N ALA A 44 -9.56 8.55 11.49
CA ALA A 44 -8.35 7.80 11.15
C ALA A 44 -7.17 8.73 10.80
N LEU A 45 -7.40 9.79 10.03
CA LEU A 45 -6.35 10.75 9.67
C LEU A 45 -5.83 11.52 10.90
N ILE A 46 -6.72 11.99 11.77
CA ILE A 46 -6.31 12.69 13.01
C ILE A 46 -5.50 11.75 13.90
N PHE A 47 -5.98 10.52 14.09
CA PHE A 47 -5.29 9.52 14.90
C PHE A 47 -3.90 9.17 14.32
N LEU A 48 -3.81 8.95 13.01
CA LEU A 48 -2.54 8.66 12.33
C LEU A 48 -1.57 9.85 12.42
N CYS A 49 -2.06 11.07 12.30
CA CYS A 49 -1.22 12.27 12.43
C CYS A 49 -0.56 12.34 13.81
N VAL A 50 -1.34 12.12 14.87
CA VAL A 50 -0.82 12.11 16.25
C VAL A 50 0.16 10.95 16.46
N LEU A 51 -0.20 9.77 15.97
CA LEU A 51 0.63 8.57 16.10
C LEU A 51 1.98 8.73 15.39
N TYR A 52 1.98 9.15 14.12
CA TYR A 52 3.22 9.36 13.37
C TYR A 52 4.07 10.50 13.92
N PHE A 53 3.44 11.57 14.41
CA PHE A 53 4.17 12.63 15.11
C PHE A 53 4.89 12.06 16.35
N ALA A 54 4.18 11.31 17.20
CA ALA A 54 4.78 10.70 18.39
C ALA A 54 5.92 9.73 18.03
N LEU A 55 5.73 8.82 17.07
CA LEU A 55 6.77 7.88 16.62
C LEU A 55 8.02 8.60 16.08
N THR A 56 7.83 9.66 15.31
CA THR A 56 8.94 10.47 14.78
C THR A 56 9.72 11.14 15.90
N GLN A 57 9.03 11.73 16.90
CA GLN A 57 9.69 12.33 18.06
C GLN A 57 10.44 11.31 18.90
N ILE A 58 9.89 10.11 19.08
CA ILE A 58 10.58 9.02 19.79
C ILE A 58 11.86 8.64 19.05
N GLY A 59 11.80 8.42 17.73
CA GLY A 59 12.98 8.06 16.93
C GLY A 59 14.07 9.14 16.94
N LEU A 60 13.69 10.41 16.76
CA LEU A 60 14.63 11.54 16.83
C LEU A 60 15.20 11.70 18.24
N GLY A 61 14.36 11.59 19.27
CA GLY A 61 14.77 11.67 20.68
C GLY A 61 15.77 10.59 21.06
N LEU A 62 15.53 9.33 20.66
CA LEU A 62 16.47 8.23 20.88
C LEU A 62 17.82 8.48 20.21
N ARG A 63 17.82 9.05 19.00
CA ARG A 63 19.05 9.38 18.27
C ARG A 63 19.87 10.48 18.94
N ILE A 64 19.22 11.45 19.59
CA ILE A 64 19.88 12.55 20.30
C ILE A 64 20.39 12.08 21.67
N LEU A 65 19.56 11.34 22.41
CA LEU A 65 19.88 10.88 23.78
C LEU A 65 20.88 9.73 23.79
N PHE A 66 20.86 8.86 22.77
CA PHE A 66 21.74 7.71 22.66
C PHE A 66 22.39 7.63 21.26
N PRO A 67 23.31 8.55 20.91
CA PRO A 67 23.93 8.60 19.58
C PRO A 67 24.64 7.30 19.19
N GLN A 68 25.13 6.54 20.18
CA GLN A 68 25.79 5.26 20.00
C GLN A 68 24.89 4.17 19.40
N LEU A 69 23.55 4.30 19.49
CA LEU A 69 22.60 3.31 18.93
C LEU A 69 22.79 3.08 17.43
N LYS A 70 23.31 4.08 16.70
CA LYS A 70 23.63 3.97 15.27
C LYS A 70 24.60 2.82 14.96
N ASN A 71 25.43 2.42 15.92
CA ASN A 71 26.41 1.34 15.75
C ASN A 71 25.87 -0.03 16.17
N TYR A 72 24.74 -0.08 16.88
CA TYR A 72 24.22 -1.31 17.49
C TYR A 72 22.97 -1.85 16.79
N CYS A 73 22.20 -0.98 16.13
CA CYS A 73 20.93 -1.37 15.51
C CYS A 73 20.62 -0.49 14.29
N SER A 74 19.78 -1.01 13.39
CA SER A 74 19.27 -0.27 12.24
C SER A 74 18.28 0.82 12.67
N ALA A 75 17.92 1.71 11.75
CA ALA A 75 16.90 2.73 12.02
C ALA A 75 15.52 2.12 12.29
N ASP A 76 15.23 0.96 11.69
CA ASP A 76 13.96 0.25 11.85
C ASP A 76 13.87 -0.45 13.22
N ASP A 77 15.01 -0.91 13.75
CA ASP A 77 15.07 -1.64 15.03
C ASP A 77 15.17 -0.74 16.26
N VAL A 78 15.51 0.54 16.08
CA VAL A 78 15.90 1.45 17.18
C VAL A 78 14.86 1.54 18.30
N PHE A 79 13.57 1.56 17.93
CA PHE A 79 12.49 1.64 18.90
C PHE A 79 12.39 0.36 19.73
N ILE A 80 12.44 -0.81 19.07
CA ILE A 80 12.39 -2.11 19.74
C ILE A 80 13.62 -2.30 20.61
N TYR A 81 14.80 -1.95 20.11
CA TYR A 81 16.04 -2.00 20.86
C TYR A 81 15.95 -1.16 22.14
N ALA A 82 15.41 0.06 22.05
CA ALA A 82 15.23 0.93 23.20
C ALA A 82 14.24 0.35 24.23
N VAL A 83 13.13 -0.20 23.77
CA VAL A 83 12.13 -0.85 24.65
C VAL A 83 12.72 -2.06 25.39
N VAL A 84 13.56 -2.86 24.72
CA VAL A 84 14.15 -4.09 25.29
C VAL A 84 15.34 -3.78 26.20
N ASN A 85 16.24 -2.89 25.78
CA ASN A 85 17.57 -2.74 26.42
C ASN A 85 17.70 -1.47 27.28
N LEU A 86 16.92 -0.43 27.00
CA LEU A 86 17.04 0.86 27.70
C LEU A 86 15.91 1.07 28.70
N MET A 87 14.73 0.49 28.43
CA MET A 87 13.55 0.70 29.25
C MET A 87 13.43 -0.35 30.36
N ASN A 88 14.04 -0.06 31.52
CA ASN A 88 14.00 -0.90 32.72
C ASN A 88 12.69 -0.76 33.51
N THR A 89 11.53 -0.90 32.84
CA THR A 89 10.21 -0.83 33.50
C THR A 89 9.30 -1.99 33.08
N PRO A 90 8.29 -2.35 33.89
CA PRO A 90 7.28 -3.35 33.51
C PRO A 90 6.50 -3.01 32.23
N PHE A 91 6.51 -1.75 31.79
CA PHE A 91 5.85 -1.33 30.56
C PHE A 91 6.56 -1.84 29.29
N SER A 92 7.80 -2.32 29.37
CA SER A 92 8.53 -2.88 28.23
C SER A 92 7.76 -4.00 27.53
N GLY A 93 7.25 -4.97 28.31
CA GLY A 93 6.41 -6.05 27.80
C GLY A 93 5.11 -5.52 27.17
N PHE A 94 4.48 -4.52 27.77
CA PHE A 94 3.26 -3.90 27.24
C PHE A 94 3.49 -3.28 25.84
N PHE A 95 4.59 -2.54 25.66
CA PHE A 95 4.91 -1.95 24.36
C PHE A 95 5.28 -3.00 23.31
N LEU A 96 6.04 -4.03 23.68
CA LEU A 96 6.37 -5.14 22.76
C LEU A 96 5.12 -5.87 22.27
N ILE A 97 4.20 -6.22 23.18
CA ILE A 97 2.92 -6.85 22.83
C ILE A 97 2.07 -5.91 21.97
N SER A 98 2.09 -4.60 22.26
CA SER A 98 1.36 -3.60 21.46
C SER A 98 1.87 -3.53 20.02
N VAL A 99 3.19 -3.57 19.81
CA VAL A 99 3.78 -3.61 18.45
C VAL A 99 3.38 -4.90 17.73
N ILE A 100 3.49 -6.05 18.39
CA ILE A 100 3.07 -7.34 17.81
C ILE A 100 1.59 -7.29 17.43
N GLY A 101 0.73 -6.77 18.31
CA GLY A 101 -0.69 -6.58 18.04
C GLY A 101 -0.95 -5.70 16.81
N ALA A 102 -0.22 -4.59 16.67
CA ALA A 102 -0.29 -3.72 15.49
C ALA A 102 0.12 -4.46 14.20
N CYS A 103 1.23 -5.20 14.23
CA CYS A 103 1.69 -6.02 13.10
C CYS A 103 0.66 -7.09 12.70
N VAL A 104 0.11 -7.83 13.67
CA VAL A 104 -0.90 -8.88 13.43
C VAL A 104 -2.19 -8.28 12.86
N SER A 105 -2.62 -7.11 13.34
CA SER A 105 -3.82 -6.43 12.82
C SER A 105 -3.70 -6.06 11.33
N THR A 106 -2.50 -5.68 10.91
CA THR A 106 -2.20 -5.34 9.51
C THR A 106 -2.07 -6.61 8.68
N ALA A 107 -1.28 -7.58 9.15
CA ALA A 107 -1.10 -8.87 8.47
C ALA A 107 -2.43 -9.59 8.22
N ASN A 108 -3.33 -9.60 9.22
CA ASN A 108 -4.66 -10.19 9.07
C ASN A 108 -5.46 -9.53 7.93
N SER A 109 -5.41 -8.20 7.82
CA SER A 109 -6.11 -7.48 6.75
C SER A 109 -5.53 -7.80 5.36
N GLN A 110 -4.20 -7.90 5.24
CA GLN A 110 -3.54 -8.22 3.97
C GLN A 110 -3.81 -9.67 3.55
N LEU A 111 -3.70 -10.62 4.48
CA LEU A 111 -3.99 -12.03 4.20
C LEU A 111 -5.45 -12.24 3.80
N HIS A 112 -6.37 -11.56 4.48
CA HIS A 112 -7.78 -11.61 4.12
C HIS A 112 -8.03 -11.10 2.68
N LEU A 113 -7.37 -10.02 2.27
CA LEU A 113 -7.47 -9.51 0.89
C LEU A 113 -6.92 -10.50 -0.13
N ILE A 114 -5.77 -11.12 0.14
CA ILE A 114 -5.22 -12.19 -0.70
C ILE A 114 -6.25 -13.31 -0.86
N GLY A 115 -6.84 -13.76 0.24
CA GLY A 115 -7.88 -14.79 0.24
C GLY A 115 -9.08 -14.42 -0.61
N CYS A 116 -9.64 -13.22 -0.41
CA CYS A 116 -10.81 -12.74 -1.15
C CYS A 116 -10.53 -12.51 -2.64
N MET A 117 -9.44 -11.83 -2.98
CA MET A 117 -9.10 -11.52 -4.38
C MET A 117 -8.80 -12.79 -5.17
N LEU A 118 -8.01 -13.72 -4.61
CA LEU A 118 -7.66 -14.94 -5.34
C LEU A 118 -8.85 -15.91 -5.45
N SER A 119 -9.70 -16.00 -4.43
CA SER A 119 -10.88 -16.88 -4.48
C SER A 119 -11.97 -16.33 -5.39
N TYR A 120 -12.38 -15.08 -5.20
CA TYR A 120 -13.53 -14.48 -5.87
C TYR A 120 -13.16 -13.80 -7.19
N ASP A 121 -12.16 -12.91 -7.19
CA ASP A 121 -11.84 -12.08 -8.36
C ASP A 121 -11.05 -12.87 -9.42
N VAL A 122 -10.21 -13.82 -9.01
CA VAL A 122 -9.39 -14.62 -9.92
C VAL A 122 -10.05 -15.97 -10.18
N THR A 123 -10.18 -16.83 -9.16
CA THR A 123 -10.55 -18.24 -9.40
C THR A 123 -11.99 -18.39 -9.87
N ALA A 124 -12.95 -17.73 -9.23
CA ALA A 124 -14.36 -17.83 -9.64
C ALA A 124 -14.58 -17.25 -11.05
N GLN A 125 -13.93 -16.11 -11.38
CA GLN A 125 -14.04 -15.49 -12.70
C GLN A 125 -13.40 -16.33 -13.81
N ILE A 126 -12.23 -16.91 -13.57
CA ILE A 126 -11.52 -17.76 -14.56
C ILE A 126 -12.28 -19.08 -14.79
N THR A 127 -12.77 -19.70 -13.72
CA THR A 127 -13.41 -21.03 -13.80
C THR A 127 -14.77 -20.96 -14.51
N LYS A 128 -15.39 -19.78 -14.62
CA LYS A 128 -16.72 -19.54 -15.23
C LYS A 128 -17.84 -20.45 -14.68
N LYS A 129 -17.61 -21.10 -13.54
CA LYS A 129 -18.59 -21.95 -12.84
C LYS A 129 -19.16 -21.17 -11.67
N LYS A 130 -20.46 -21.31 -11.42
CA LYS A 130 -21.06 -20.84 -10.17
C LYS A 130 -20.52 -21.68 -9.03
N MET A 131 -19.55 -21.14 -8.29
CA MET A 131 -19.06 -21.74 -7.05
C MET A 131 -20.04 -21.43 -5.92
N SER A 132 -20.27 -22.37 -5.02
CA SER A 132 -21.03 -22.09 -3.80
C SER A 132 -20.23 -21.18 -2.86
N GLU A 133 -20.92 -20.47 -1.96
CA GLU A 133 -20.25 -19.65 -0.95
C GLU A 133 -19.28 -20.47 -0.10
N GLU A 134 -19.66 -21.70 0.26
CA GLU A 134 -18.81 -22.62 1.01
C GLU A 134 -17.50 -22.94 0.26
N GLN A 135 -17.57 -23.20 -1.05
CA GLN A 135 -16.39 -23.44 -1.86
C GLN A 135 -15.46 -22.22 -1.92
N ILE A 136 -16.04 -21.02 -2.06
CA ILE A 136 -15.27 -19.76 -2.06
C ILE A 136 -14.58 -19.56 -0.71
N LEU A 137 -15.28 -19.83 0.41
CA LEU A 137 -14.70 -19.71 1.75
C LEU A 137 -13.57 -20.70 2.00
N ILE A 138 -13.70 -21.96 1.57
CA ILE A 138 -12.64 -22.96 1.67
C ILE A 138 -11.42 -22.48 0.87
N LEU A 139 -11.65 -22.04 -0.37
CA LEU A 139 -10.59 -21.57 -1.24
C LEU A 139 -9.88 -20.32 -0.69
N ALA A 140 -10.63 -19.38 -0.12
CA ALA A 140 -10.08 -18.21 0.54
C ALA A 140 -9.15 -18.60 1.71
N ARG A 141 -9.55 -19.58 2.55
CA ARG A 141 -8.70 -20.10 3.64
C ARG A 141 -7.43 -20.75 3.12
N VAL A 142 -7.49 -21.49 2.01
CA VAL A 142 -6.32 -22.09 1.35
C VAL A 142 -5.37 -21.01 0.85
N PHE A 143 -5.88 -19.97 0.17
CA PHE A 143 -5.04 -18.86 -0.29
C PHE A 143 -4.47 -18.02 0.86
N ILE A 144 -5.20 -17.84 1.96
CA ILE A 144 -4.68 -17.23 3.18
C ILE A 144 -3.50 -18.04 3.72
N PHE A 145 -3.64 -19.37 3.80
CA PHE A 145 -2.58 -20.25 4.26
C PHE A 145 -1.33 -20.15 3.36
N ILE A 146 -1.50 -20.28 2.04
CA ILE A 146 -0.41 -20.18 1.06
C ILE A 146 0.27 -18.80 1.14
N GLY A 147 -0.51 -17.72 1.16
CA GLY A 147 0.00 -16.36 1.25
C GLY A 147 0.75 -16.10 2.56
N GLY A 148 0.22 -16.61 3.68
CA GLY A 148 0.88 -16.54 4.98
C GLY A 148 2.20 -17.31 5.02
N THR A 149 2.22 -18.53 4.50
CA THR A 149 3.45 -19.33 4.41
C THR A 149 4.49 -18.64 3.52
N ALA A 150 4.09 -18.11 2.36
CA ALA A 150 4.99 -17.36 1.48
C ALA A 150 5.56 -16.11 2.17
N ALA A 151 4.72 -15.35 2.88
CA ALA A 151 5.15 -14.18 3.64
C ALA A 151 6.15 -14.55 4.76
N LEU A 152 5.94 -15.66 5.46
CA LEU A 152 6.89 -16.17 6.47
C LEU A 152 8.23 -16.54 5.85
N ILE A 153 8.24 -17.21 4.70
CA ILE A 153 9.48 -17.56 3.98
C ILE A 153 10.24 -16.29 3.57
N LEU A 154 9.53 -15.29 3.03
CA LEU A 154 10.13 -14.02 2.64
C LEU A 154 10.67 -13.24 3.85
N SER A 155 10.06 -13.37 5.03
CA SER A 155 10.53 -12.71 6.25
C SER A 155 11.87 -13.23 6.79
N VAL A 156 12.38 -14.37 6.30
CA VAL A 156 13.68 -14.92 6.72
C VAL A 156 14.84 -14.03 6.25
N ASN A 157 14.69 -13.37 5.09
CA ASN A 157 15.69 -12.45 4.57
C ASN A 157 15.03 -11.09 4.25
N PRO A 158 14.77 -10.28 5.29
CA PRO A 158 14.11 -8.99 5.14
C PRO A 158 14.99 -7.97 4.36
N PRO A 159 14.37 -7.03 3.63
CA PRO A 159 15.09 -5.86 3.11
C PRO A 159 15.76 -5.04 4.22
N GLU A 160 16.90 -4.41 3.92
CA GLU A 160 17.65 -3.60 4.89
C GLU A 160 16.93 -2.32 5.34
N ASP A 161 16.09 -1.74 4.48
CA ASP A 161 15.27 -0.56 4.76
C ASP A 161 13.80 -0.90 4.49
N MET A 162 13.06 -1.21 5.56
CA MET A 162 11.65 -1.59 5.48
C MET A 162 10.77 -0.43 5.06
N LEU A 163 11.13 0.79 5.47
CA LEU A 163 10.34 1.99 5.17
C LEU A 163 10.38 2.29 3.68
N SER A 164 11.57 2.30 3.08
CA SER A 164 11.75 2.53 1.65
C SER A 164 11.14 1.40 0.83
N PHE A 165 11.36 0.14 1.23
CA PHE A 165 10.72 -1.00 0.57
C PHE A 165 9.19 -0.90 0.59
N GLY A 166 8.60 -0.51 1.72
CA GLY A 166 7.16 -0.27 1.82
C GLY A 166 6.69 0.85 0.91
N ALA A 167 7.36 2.01 0.95
CA ALA A 167 7.05 3.17 0.11
C ALA A 167 7.04 2.80 -1.37
N ASP A 168 8.00 1.99 -1.78
CA ASP A 168 8.17 1.50 -3.13
C ASP A 168 7.03 0.59 -3.61
N ILE A 169 6.55 -0.32 -2.75
CA ILE A 169 5.36 -1.12 -3.02
C ILE A 169 4.14 -0.23 -3.22
N TRP A 170 3.95 0.80 -2.38
CA TRP A 170 2.89 1.79 -2.57
C TRP A 170 3.08 2.59 -3.87
N GLY A 171 4.31 2.90 -4.23
CA GLY A 171 4.66 3.52 -5.51
C GLY A 171 4.18 2.68 -6.70
N LEU A 172 4.33 1.35 -6.63
CA LEU A 172 3.85 0.44 -7.66
C LEU A 172 2.32 0.47 -7.79
N PHE A 173 1.60 0.46 -6.66
CA PHE A 173 0.14 0.62 -6.65
C PHE A 173 -0.30 1.95 -7.26
N SER A 174 0.45 3.03 -6.99
CA SER A 174 0.20 4.33 -7.58
C SER A 174 0.33 4.29 -9.10
N ALA A 175 1.44 3.75 -9.60
CA ALA A 175 1.71 3.71 -11.03
C ALA A 175 0.73 2.82 -11.79
N ALA A 176 0.40 1.65 -11.22
CA ALA A 176 -0.40 0.64 -11.90
C ALA A 176 -1.91 0.85 -11.75
N LEU A 177 -2.40 1.30 -10.58
CA LEU A 177 -3.84 1.30 -10.27
C LEU A 177 -4.46 2.69 -10.15
N ALA A 178 -3.71 3.71 -9.73
CA ALA A 178 -4.29 5.04 -9.50
C ALA A 178 -4.98 5.60 -10.76
N PRO A 179 -4.35 5.59 -11.96
CA PRO A 179 -5.01 6.08 -13.17
C PRO A 179 -6.28 5.31 -13.53
N LEU A 180 -6.32 4.01 -13.25
CA LEU A 180 -7.46 3.15 -13.56
C LEU A 180 -8.65 3.44 -12.64
N ILE A 181 -8.40 3.54 -11.33
CA ILE A 181 -9.44 3.77 -10.32
C ILE A 181 -9.98 5.20 -10.47
N TYR A 182 -9.12 6.20 -10.42
CA TYR A 182 -9.53 7.60 -10.47
C TYR A 182 -10.02 8.00 -11.87
N GLY A 183 -9.33 7.56 -12.91
CA GLY A 183 -9.80 7.74 -14.29
C GLY A 183 -11.14 7.05 -14.51
N GLY A 184 -11.32 5.83 -14.01
CA GLY A 184 -12.58 5.10 -14.10
C GLY A 184 -13.75 5.83 -13.44
N LEU A 185 -13.52 6.49 -12.29
CA LEU A 185 -14.55 7.21 -11.56
C LEU A 185 -14.87 8.60 -12.15
N TYR A 186 -13.85 9.34 -12.59
CA TYR A 186 -13.99 10.76 -12.95
C TYR A 186 -13.91 11.05 -14.45
N TRP A 187 -13.28 10.18 -15.25
CA TRP A 187 -13.09 10.41 -16.68
C TRP A 187 -14.27 9.87 -17.51
N LYS A 188 -14.96 10.78 -18.21
CA LYS A 188 -16.14 10.43 -19.02
C LYS A 188 -15.82 9.58 -20.24
N ARG A 189 -14.60 9.68 -20.79
CA ARG A 189 -14.14 8.92 -21.98
C ARG A 189 -13.28 7.72 -21.56
N ARG A 190 -13.71 6.97 -20.54
CA ARG A 190 -13.01 5.76 -20.09
C ARG A 190 -13.21 4.62 -21.09
N THR A 191 -12.14 3.91 -21.44
CA THR A 191 -12.21 2.74 -22.33
C THR A 191 -11.39 1.58 -21.79
N LYS A 192 -11.75 0.34 -22.17
CA LYS A 192 -11.03 -0.86 -21.73
C LYS A 192 -9.58 -0.85 -22.22
N ALA A 193 -9.34 -0.43 -23.46
CA ALA A 193 -7.99 -0.33 -24.03
C ALA A 193 -7.14 0.70 -23.28
N GLY A 194 -7.71 1.87 -22.95
CA GLY A 194 -7.01 2.89 -22.15
C GLY A 194 -6.65 2.40 -20.74
N ALA A 195 -7.56 1.67 -20.09
CA ALA A 195 -7.30 1.08 -18.77
C ALA A 195 -6.18 0.02 -18.80
N VAL A 196 -6.24 -0.91 -19.75
CA VAL A 196 -5.22 -1.97 -19.90
C VAL A 196 -3.87 -1.36 -20.29
N GLY A 197 -3.86 -0.41 -21.22
CA GLY A 197 -2.65 0.29 -21.63
C GLY A 197 -1.99 1.04 -20.48
N ALA A 198 -2.78 1.77 -19.68
CA ALA A 198 -2.30 2.47 -18.49
C ALA A 198 -1.69 1.53 -17.46
N PHE A 199 -2.33 0.38 -17.19
CA PHE A 199 -1.83 -0.61 -16.23
C PHE A 199 -0.44 -1.13 -16.62
N PHE A 200 -0.29 -1.62 -17.86
CA PHE A 200 1.00 -2.12 -18.33
C PHE A 200 2.05 -1.01 -18.45
N THR A 201 1.66 0.19 -18.86
CA THR A 201 2.56 1.35 -18.87
C THR A 201 3.07 1.65 -17.47
N GLY A 202 2.19 1.67 -16.47
CA GLY A 202 2.57 1.88 -15.08
C GLY A 202 3.58 0.85 -14.59
N LEU A 203 3.34 -0.45 -14.85
CA LEU A 203 4.25 -1.53 -14.48
C LEU A 203 5.62 -1.41 -15.18
N ILE A 204 5.63 -1.17 -16.49
CA ILE A 204 6.87 -1.03 -17.26
C ILE A 204 7.66 0.20 -16.80
N CYS A 205 7.00 1.36 -16.66
CA CYS A 205 7.64 2.58 -16.15
C CYS A 205 8.17 2.41 -14.73
N SER A 206 7.48 1.63 -13.88
CA SER A 206 7.97 1.33 -12.53
C SER A 206 9.32 0.62 -12.57
N VAL A 207 9.43 -0.45 -13.39
CA VAL A 207 10.68 -1.21 -13.53
C VAL A 207 11.80 -0.37 -14.15
N LEU A 208 11.47 0.48 -15.14
CA LEU A 208 12.46 1.34 -15.80
C LEU A 208 12.96 2.44 -14.88
N PHE A 209 12.05 3.16 -14.21
CA PHE A 209 12.39 4.34 -13.43
C PHE A 209 12.96 4.00 -12.05
N TRP A 210 12.63 2.83 -11.49
CA TRP A 210 13.21 2.38 -10.21
C TRP A 210 14.74 2.39 -10.24
N LYS A 211 15.34 1.96 -11.35
CA LYS A 211 16.80 1.86 -11.49
C LYS A 211 17.48 3.17 -11.90
N MET A 212 16.69 4.22 -12.17
CA MET A 212 17.22 5.51 -12.60
C MET A 212 17.49 6.40 -11.40
N ASP A 213 18.64 7.07 -11.41
CA ASP A 213 18.99 8.09 -10.42
C ASP A 213 18.24 9.40 -10.71
N LEU A 214 16.95 9.41 -10.35
CA LEU A 214 16.07 10.55 -10.55
C LEU A 214 16.08 11.46 -9.32
N ARG A 215 16.04 12.79 -9.55
CA ARG A 215 15.85 13.80 -8.50
C ARG A 215 14.43 13.86 -7.94
N ILE A 216 13.57 12.94 -8.37
CA ILE A 216 12.18 12.77 -7.97
C ILE A 216 11.94 11.30 -7.68
N TYR A 217 11.02 11.02 -6.77
CA TYR A 217 10.60 9.66 -6.46
C TYR A 217 10.00 8.98 -7.69
N TRP A 218 10.56 7.84 -8.09
CA TRP A 218 10.31 7.16 -9.37
C TRP A 218 8.83 6.84 -9.63
N ALA A 219 8.06 6.60 -8.58
CA ALA A 219 6.65 6.23 -8.73
C ALA A 219 5.82 7.38 -9.29
N PHE A 220 6.16 8.63 -8.95
CA PHE A 220 5.42 9.79 -9.43
C PHE A 220 5.44 9.93 -10.97
N PRO A 221 6.62 9.98 -11.65
CA PRO A 221 6.64 10.00 -13.11
C PRO A 221 6.06 8.73 -13.73
N ALA A 222 6.20 7.55 -13.10
CA ALA A 222 5.57 6.33 -13.60
C ALA A 222 4.03 6.45 -13.61
N THR A 223 3.43 7.00 -12.54
CA THR A 223 2.00 7.27 -12.47
C THR A 223 1.56 8.31 -13.51
N LEU A 224 2.37 9.34 -13.77
CA LEU A 224 2.08 10.33 -14.82
C LEU A 224 2.08 9.69 -16.22
N CYS A 225 3.04 8.81 -16.52
CA CYS A 225 3.06 8.07 -17.79
C CYS A 225 1.81 7.20 -17.95
N ALA A 226 1.44 6.45 -16.92
CA ALA A 226 0.24 5.63 -16.92
C ALA A 226 -1.04 6.47 -17.07
N ALA A 227 -1.13 7.60 -16.39
CA ALA A 227 -2.25 8.56 -16.52
C ALA A 227 -2.33 9.18 -17.91
N ALA A 228 -1.19 9.53 -18.52
CA ALA A 228 -1.15 10.02 -19.89
C ALA A 228 -1.70 8.97 -20.87
N VAL A 229 -1.26 7.72 -20.76
CA VAL A 229 -1.76 6.62 -21.60
C VAL A 229 -3.26 6.39 -21.40
N TYR A 230 -3.73 6.45 -20.14
CA TYR A 230 -5.15 6.33 -19.82
C TYR A 230 -6.01 7.37 -20.55
N VAL A 231 -5.51 8.60 -20.67
CA VAL A 231 -6.22 9.72 -21.30
C VAL A 231 -6.08 9.71 -22.82
N VAL A 232 -4.90 9.35 -23.33
CA VAL A 232 -4.54 9.46 -24.75
C VAL A 232 -5.15 8.34 -25.59
N ILE A 233 -5.12 7.08 -25.13
CA ILE A 233 -5.67 5.95 -25.91
C ILE A 233 -7.15 6.18 -26.27
N PRO A 234 -8.04 6.58 -25.32
CA PRO A 234 -9.43 6.88 -25.64
C PRO A 234 -9.65 8.02 -26.64
N MET A 235 -8.66 8.90 -26.88
CA MET A 235 -8.78 9.98 -27.87
C MET A 235 -8.64 9.46 -29.31
N PHE A 236 -7.89 8.38 -29.49
CA PHE A 236 -7.69 7.73 -30.79
C PHE A 236 -8.73 6.65 -31.08
N GLU A 237 -9.41 6.15 -30.06
CA GLU A 237 -10.59 5.31 -30.24
C GLU A 237 -11.76 6.18 -30.74
N LYS A 238 -12.18 5.98 -32.00
CA LYS A 238 -13.47 6.48 -32.49
C LYS A 238 -14.53 6.10 -31.46
N LYS A 239 -15.40 7.04 -31.07
CA LYS A 239 -16.57 6.80 -30.20
C LYS A 239 -17.32 5.55 -30.65
N ARG A 240 -16.96 4.38 -30.14
CA ARG A 240 -17.83 3.21 -30.13
C ARG A 240 -18.76 3.47 -28.96
N GLY A 241 -20.04 3.59 -29.31
CA GLY A 241 -21.20 3.80 -28.47
C GLY A 241 -20.93 4.01 -26.99
N ALA A 242 -21.30 5.18 -26.49
CA ALA A 242 -21.72 5.28 -25.11
C ALA A 242 -22.92 4.33 -24.92
N GLU A 243 -22.66 3.09 -24.52
CA GLU A 243 -23.68 2.13 -24.13
C GLU A 243 -23.25 1.45 -22.83
N GLU A 244 -24.09 1.70 -21.83
CA GLU A 244 -24.45 0.90 -20.64
C GLU A 244 -23.40 0.70 -19.53
#